data_AF-A0A7X7P4A7-F1
#
_entry.id   AF-A0A7X7P4A7-F1
#
_cell.length_a   1.000
_cell.length_b   1.000
_cell.length_c   1.000
_cell.angle_alpha   90.00
_cell.angle_beta   90.00
_cell.angle_gamma   90.00
#
_symmetry.space_group_name_H-M   'P 1'
#
loop_
_entity.id
_entity.type
_entity.pdbx_description
1 polymer ?
#
loop_
_entity_poly.entity_id
_entity_poly.type
_entity_poly.pdbx_seq_one_letter_code
_entity_poly.pdbx_strand_id
1 'polypeptide(L)'
;MNFKWPVMLLLVGLADPANADLSFSDPDPVAITFDGFTGSGFSPQPSAGQLDSDNWIVSGLSDGSLTWGGTQDSGDFARGSRTFGAITQGGIYSFTDSPGGNCLGVQPTG
;
A
#
# COMPACT_ATOMS: atom_id res chain seq x y z
N MET A 1 -71.49 -16.29 -40.66
CA MET A 1 -70.60 -15.13 -40.41
C MET A 1 -69.78 -15.46 -39.17
N ASN A 2 -68.46 -15.55 -39.32
CA ASN A 2 -67.56 -16.19 -38.35
C ASN A 2 -67.07 -15.18 -37.31
N PHE A 3 -67.29 -15.44 -36.02
CA PHE A 3 -66.74 -14.64 -34.93
C PHE A 3 -65.26 -14.97 -34.72
N LYS A 4 -64.36 -13.99 -34.89
CA LYS A 4 -62.94 -14.09 -34.54
C LYS A 4 -62.69 -13.32 -33.25
N TRP A 5 -62.21 -13.99 -32.21
CA TRP A 5 -61.77 -13.37 -30.96
C TRP A 5 -60.29 -12.93 -31.12
N PRO A 6 -59.88 -11.74 -30.67
CA PRO A 6 -58.47 -11.34 -30.74
C PRO A 6 -57.66 -12.08 -29.66
N VAL A 7 -56.50 -12.59 -30.07
CA VAL A 7 -55.50 -13.19 -29.18
C VAL A 7 -54.81 -12.08 -28.39
N MET A 8 -54.85 -12.17 -27.07
CA MET A 8 -54.11 -11.27 -26.16
C MET A 8 -52.65 -11.74 -26.08
N LEU A 9 -51.71 -10.91 -26.52
CA LEU A 9 -50.27 -11.18 -26.42
C LEU A 9 -49.77 -10.71 -25.05
N LEU A 10 -49.43 -11.64 -24.16
CA LEU A 10 -48.78 -11.32 -22.88
C LEU A 10 -47.27 -11.25 -23.09
N LEU A 11 -46.70 -10.04 -22.96
CA LEU A 11 -45.26 -9.83 -22.98
C LEU A 11 -44.73 -9.89 -21.55
N VAL A 12 -44.06 -10.98 -21.17
CA VAL A 12 -43.35 -11.08 -19.89
C VAL A 12 -41.92 -10.57 -20.11
N GLY A 13 -41.61 -9.39 -19.58
CA GLY A 13 -40.25 -8.85 -19.55
C GLY A 13 -39.44 -9.48 -18.43
N LEU A 14 -38.25 -10.00 -18.74
CA LEU A 14 -37.25 -10.38 -17.75
C LEU A 14 -36.58 -9.08 -17.25
N ALA A 15 -36.60 -8.85 -15.93
CA ALA A 15 -35.82 -7.77 -15.34
C ALA A 15 -34.33 -8.17 -15.35
N ASP A 16 -33.49 -7.35 -15.99
CA ASP A 16 -32.04 -7.47 -15.89
C ASP A 16 -31.59 -6.79 -14.60
N PRO A 17 -30.96 -7.47 -13.62
CA PRO A 17 -30.48 -6.82 -12.42
C PRO A 17 -29.32 -5.89 -12.80
N ALA A 18 -29.56 -4.58 -12.74
CA ALA A 18 -28.49 -3.60 -12.89
C ALA A 18 -27.45 -3.83 -11.78
N ASN A 19 -26.32 -4.44 -12.14
CA ASN A 19 -25.17 -4.52 -11.27
C ASN A 19 -24.54 -3.12 -11.21
N ALA A 20 -24.51 -2.52 -10.02
CA ALA A 20 -23.79 -1.28 -9.77
C ALA A 20 -22.33 -1.63 -9.42
N ASP A 21 -21.53 -1.93 -10.45
CA ASP A 21 -20.09 -2.12 -10.27
C ASP A 21 -19.39 -0.76 -10.44
N LEU A 22 -18.66 -0.34 -9.41
CA LEU A 22 -17.85 0.88 -9.42
C LEU A 22 -16.42 0.48 -9.82
N SER A 23 -16.12 0.55 -11.12
CA SER A 23 -14.77 0.32 -11.60
C SER A 23 -13.89 1.53 -11.29
N PHE A 24 -12.91 1.35 -10.40
CA PHE A 24 -11.83 2.31 -10.21
C PHE A 24 -10.77 2.07 -11.29
N SER A 25 -10.93 2.71 -12.44
CA SER A 25 -9.86 2.81 -13.44
C SER A 25 -9.06 4.07 -13.13
N ASP A 26 -8.07 3.99 -12.24
CA ASP A 26 -7.09 5.07 -12.08
C ASP A 26 -6.07 4.96 -13.22
N PRO A 27 -6.09 5.88 -14.22
CA PRO A 27 -5.17 5.83 -15.33
C PRO A 27 -3.73 6.20 -14.93
N ASP A 28 -3.52 6.79 -13.74
CA ASP A 28 -2.25 7.38 -13.31
C ASP A 28 -1.76 6.73 -12.00
N PRO A 29 -1.14 5.54 -12.05
CA PRO A 29 -0.61 4.92 -10.84
C PRO A 29 0.45 5.81 -10.19
N VAL A 30 0.30 6.07 -8.89
CA VAL A 30 1.32 6.73 -8.10
C VAL A 30 2.53 5.79 -7.96
N ALA A 31 3.61 6.10 -8.66
CA ALA A 31 4.87 5.38 -8.53
C ALA A 31 5.64 5.88 -7.30
N ILE A 32 5.99 4.96 -6.41
CA ILE A 32 6.80 5.24 -5.21
C ILE A 32 8.16 4.57 -5.41
N THR A 33 9.24 5.33 -5.25
CA THR A 33 10.62 4.81 -5.20
C THR A 33 11.25 5.08 -3.82
N PHE A 34 12.28 4.31 -3.49
CA PHE A 34 12.99 4.40 -2.20
C PHE A 34 14.45 4.82 -2.36
N ASP A 35 14.83 5.39 -3.51
CA ASP A 35 16.23 5.72 -3.84
C ASP A 35 16.89 6.68 -2.83
N GLY A 36 16.10 7.54 -2.19
CA GLY A 36 16.56 8.46 -1.15
C GLY A 36 16.50 7.92 0.27
N PHE A 37 15.94 6.73 0.49
CA PHE A 37 15.79 6.16 1.82
C PHE A 37 17.08 5.46 2.26
N THR A 38 17.66 5.88 3.38
CA THR A 38 18.90 5.33 3.94
C THR A 38 18.66 4.56 5.23
N GLY A 39 17.39 4.28 5.58
CA GLY A 39 17.06 3.66 6.86
C GLY A 39 17.20 4.61 8.04
N SER A 40 17.07 5.93 7.83
CA SER A 40 17.17 6.95 8.89
C SER A 40 15.85 7.18 9.65
N GLY A 41 14.83 6.36 9.38
CA GLY A 41 13.53 6.43 10.05
C GLY A 41 12.51 7.29 9.32
N PHE A 42 11.60 7.86 10.10
CA PHE A 42 10.37 8.50 9.65
C PHE A 42 10.15 9.84 10.35
N SER A 43 9.57 10.80 9.63
CA SER A 43 9.18 12.11 10.18
C SER A 43 8.10 12.76 9.31
N PRO A 44 7.21 13.59 9.85
CA PRO A 44 6.27 14.39 9.05
C PRO A 44 6.96 15.47 8.22
N GLN A 45 8.21 15.81 8.56
CA GLN A 45 9.05 16.74 7.81
C GLN A 45 10.40 16.05 7.57
N PRO A 46 10.47 15.10 6.62
CA PRO A 46 11.60 14.19 6.50
C PRO A 46 12.88 14.93 6.11
N SER A 47 13.95 14.62 6.85
CA SER A 47 15.31 14.92 6.42
C SER A 47 15.76 13.91 5.36
N ALA A 48 16.90 14.18 4.69
CA ALA A 48 17.49 13.23 3.75
C ALA A 48 17.68 11.86 4.41
N GLY A 49 17.22 10.79 3.75
CA GLY A 49 17.30 9.44 4.27
C GLY A 49 16.06 8.93 5.01
N GLN A 50 15.08 9.78 5.29
CA GLN A 50 13.84 9.44 5.99
C GLN A 50 12.64 9.30 5.05
N LEU A 51 11.62 8.56 5.49
CA LEU A 51 10.31 8.51 4.85
C LEU A 51 9.31 9.44 5.56
N ASP A 52 8.32 9.92 4.80
CA ASP A 52 7.29 10.81 5.30
C ASP A 52 6.24 10.04 6.13
N SER A 53 6.12 10.37 7.42
CA SER A 53 5.15 9.72 8.32
C SER A 53 3.70 10.16 8.10
N ASP A 54 3.46 11.19 7.28
CA ASP A 54 2.12 11.53 6.82
C ASP A 54 1.66 10.57 5.71
N ASN A 55 2.60 9.85 5.08
CA ASN A 55 2.35 8.87 4.02
C ASN A 55 2.55 7.41 4.48
N TRP A 56 3.38 7.17 5.49
CA TRP A 56 3.74 5.83 5.95
C TRP A 56 3.48 5.65 7.45
N ILE A 57 2.93 4.49 7.81
CA ILE A 57 2.91 4.01 9.20
C ILE A 57 3.59 2.67 9.32
N VAL A 58 4.07 2.41 10.54
CA VAL A 58 4.76 1.18 10.90
C VAL A 58 4.25 0.75 12.26
N SER A 59 3.85 -0.51 12.39
CA SER A 59 3.37 -1.09 13.64
C SER A 59 3.94 -2.49 13.84
N GLY A 60 4.03 -2.94 15.09
CA GLY A 60 4.47 -4.30 15.42
C GLY A 60 5.99 -4.46 15.57
N LEU A 61 6.72 -3.35 15.71
CA LEU A 61 8.13 -3.36 16.10
C LEU A 61 8.25 -3.39 17.63
N SER A 62 9.42 -3.74 18.16
CA SER A 62 9.64 -3.83 19.61
C SER A 62 9.68 -2.46 20.28
N ASP A 63 10.11 -1.43 19.53
CA ASP A 63 10.07 -0.02 19.95
C ASP A 63 8.67 0.63 19.79
N GLY A 64 7.64 -0.17 19.49
CA GLY A 64 6.25 0.27 19.42
C GLY A 64 5.76 0.54 17.99
N SER A 65 4.93 1.58 17.84
CA SER A 65 4.30 1.94 16.57
C SER A 65 4.56 3.41 16.21
N LEU A 66 4.69 3.68 14.92
CA LEU A 66 4.68 5.01 14.33
C LEU A 66 3.23 5.44 14.09
N THR A 67 2.84 6.57 14.66
CA THR A 67 1.56 7.22 14.37
C THR A 67 1.69 8.12 13.15
N TRP A 68 0.57 8.41 12.46
CA TRP A 68 0.50 9.44 11.43
C TRP A 68 1.04 10.77 11.96
N GLY A 69 1.93 11.40 11.18
CA GLY A 69 2.59 12.64 11.56
C GLY A 69 3.60 12.53 12.72
N GLY A 70 3.96 11.31 13.14
CA GLY A 70 4.93 11.06 14.21
C GLY A 70 6.37 11.03 13.70
N THR A 71 7.33 11.29 14.59
CA THR A 71 8.77 11.11 14.28
C THR A 71 9.31 9.88 14.98
N GLN A 72 10.00 9.02 14.22
CA GLN A 72 10.76 7.88 14.73
C GLN A 72 12.06 7.76 13.93
N ASP A 73 13.16 8.26 14.48
CA ASP A 73 14.46 8.41 13.82
C ASP A 73 15.58 7.57 14.47
N SER A 74 15.20 6.63 15.34
CA SER A 74 16.12 5.74 16.05
C SER A 74 15.53 4.34 16.24
N GLY A 75 16.32 3.43 16.81
CA GLY A 75 15.85 2.10 17.18
C GLY A 75 15.44 1.24 15.99
N ASP A 76 14.37 0.45 16.18
CA ASP A 76 13.80 -0.43 15.16
C ASP A 76 13.30 0.31 13.93
N PHE A 77 13.00 1.60 14.02
CA PHE A 77 12.54 2.41 12.89
C PHE A 77 13.69 2.92 12.01
N ALA A 78 14.91 2.98 12.54
CA ALA A 78 16.06 3.58 11.87
C ALA A 78 17.33 2.72 11.98
N ARG A 79 17.31 1.51 11.41
CA ARG A 79 18.47 0.59 11.48
C ARG A 79 19.54 0.88 10.42
N GLY A 80 19.30 1.82 9.52
CA GLY A 80 20.22 2.27 8.49
C GLY A 80 20.29 1.35 7.25
N SER A 81 21.25 1.63 6.37
CA SER A 81 21.47 0.86 5.14
C SER A 81 22.25 -0.44 5.37
N ARG A 82 21.83 -1.53 4.72
CA ARG A 82 22.46 -2.87 4.79
C ARG A 82 22.42 -3.58 3.44
N THR A 83 23.22 -4.62 3.30
CA THR A 83 23.09 -5.61 2.23
C THR A 83 22.32 -6.83 2.73
N PHE A 84 21.68 -7.58 1.84
CA PHE A 84 20.95 -8.80 2.21
C PHE A 84 21.87 -9.83 2.90
N GLY A 85 21.29 -10.64 3.80
CA GLY A 85 21.96 -11.79 4.41
C GLY A 85 22.83 -11.53 5.65
N ALA A 86 22.95 -10.30 6.12
CA ALA A 86 23.84 -9.92 7.24
C ALA A 86 23.12 -9.25 8.44
N ILE A 87 21.88 -9.62 8.73
CA ILE A 87 21.03 -8.96 9.74
C ILE A 87 20.33 -9.96 10.64
N THR A 88 20.53 -9.78 11.95
CA THR A 88 19.91 -10.59 13.01
C THR A 88 19.02 -9.77 13.94
N GLN A 89 19.04 -8.44 13.80
CA GLN A 89 18.26 -7.51 14.62
C GLN A 89 17.01 -7.08 13.87
N GLY A 90 15.88 -7.08 14.58
CA GLY A 90 14.59 -6.70 14.03
C GLY A 90 14.52 -5.22 13.71
N GLY A 91 13.67 -4.85 12.77
CA GLY A 91 13.40 -3.46 12.42
C GLY A 91 13.50 -3.16 10.94
N ILE A 92 13.56 -1.87 10.64
CA ILE A 92 13.47 -1.28 9.31
C ILE A 92 14.84 -0.86 8.82
N TYR A 93 15.16 -1.31 7.62
CA TYR A 93 16.43 -1.09 6.94
C TYR A 93 16.21 -0.53 5.55
N SER A 94 17.24 0.13 5.02
CA SER A 94 17.38 0.37 3.58
C SER A 94 18.29 -0.70 2.99
N PHE A 95 17.81 -1.53 2.07
CA PHE A 95 18.68 -2.48 1.37
C PHE A 95 19.22 -1.88 0.09
N THR A 96 20.54 -1.93 -0.08
CA THR A 96 21.25 -1.20 -1.16
C THR A 96 21.72 -2.10 -2.29
N ASP A 97 21.63 -3.41 -2.13
CA ASP A 97 22.00 -4.43 -3.12
C ASP A 97 20.80 -4.97 -3.91
N SER A 98 19.65 -4.29 -3.82
CA SER A 98 18.48 -4.59 -4.64
C SER A 98 18.68 -4.14 -6.09
N PRO A 99 18.28 -4.97 -7.08
CA PRO A 99 18.19 -4.51 -8.45
C PRO A 99 17.25 -3.29 -8.54
N GLY A 100 17.76 -2.17 -9.07
CA GLY A 100 16.96 -0.97 -9.30
C GLY A 100 17.06 0.13 -8.24
N GLY A 101 17.91 -0.02 -7.22
CA GLY A 101 18.18 1.05 -6.23
C GLY A 101 17.99 0.60 -4.79
N ASN A 102 17.91 1.57 -3.88
CA ASN A 102 17.62 1.28 -2.49
C ASN A 102 16.16 0.80 -2.34
N CYS A 103 15.91 -0.15 -1.44
CA CYS A 103 14.55 -0.57 -1.11
C CYS A 103 14.26 -0.53 0.39
N LEU A 104 12.99 -0.27 0.73
CA LEU A 104 12.48 -0.39 2.10
C LEU A 104 12.43 -1.86 2.52
N GLY A 105 13.10 -2.18 3.62
CA GLY A 105 13.23 -3.54 4.13
C GLY A 105 12.75 -3.68 5.56
N VAL A 106 12.11 -4.81 5.87
CA VAL A 106 11.72 -5.17 7.24
C VAL A 106 12.36 -6.51 7.60
N GLN A 107 13.16 -6.52 8.67
CA GLN A 107 13.68 -7.74 9.27
C GLN A 107 12.81 -8.09 10.49
N PRO A 108 12.05 -9.19 10.47
CA PRO A 108 11.39 -9.69 11.66
C PRO A 108 12.40 -10.38 12.58
N THR A 109 12.15 -10.32 13.88
CA THR A 109 12.74 -11.20 14.90
C THR A 109 11.59 -11.83 15.65
N GLY A 110 11.36 -13.13 15.42
CA GLY A 110 10.35 -13.90 16.13
C GLY A 110 10.68 -14.10 17.60
#